data_AF-A0AA86P8F9-F1
#
_entry.id   AF-A0AA86P8F9-F1
#
_cell.length_a   1.000
_cell.length_b   1.000
_cell.length_c   1.000
_cell.angle_alpha   90.00
_cell.angle_beta   90.00
_cell.angle_gamma   90.00
#
_symmetry.space_group_name_H-M   'P 1'
#
loop_
_entity.id
_entity.type
_entity.pdbx_description
1 polymer ?
#
loop_
_entity_poly.entity_id
_entity_poly.type
_entity_poly.pdbx_seq_one_letter_code
_entity_poly.pdbx_strand_id
1 'polypeptide(L)'
;MIKLIRTLSAKTEDQVRKQLLTELIQDGELNAQNQERLIAKYVVPFVVNKTKYLSITNFIKTIAVGMLLFATWGIITKIVKKTWRLFASIPLYVYLFLAFTVSVTGLVAPKTYSKSQSDWVAITCTFTTLMVVGATFGAYNTQLEPILKKIFRLGIPRELIANFWLIVYFASIALYYQSQIIGFFAIVSLSSLTSFSLIYVPGTLFLHFKNEMLPIVVIAHSLELLIYMGLKLTNNFPEAFSVFKFGVEYYASIALGTGLLVGASPFYSHMKYTVPYALFFIILTAGFLAVHFLGGIKVPGSVLTCFCFLTILEWFGYIGFRGGMIVGCIVSAAGLFGAARLIEKHSDFILAK
;
A
#
# COMPACT_ATOMS: atom_id res chain seq x y z
N MET A 1 27.62 16.09 22.70
CA MET A 1 28.12 17.41 22.26
C MET A 1 28.97 17.34 20.98
N ILE A 2 30.08 16.59 20.95
CA ILE A 2 30.99 16.49 19.78
C ILE A 2 30.30 16.00 18.49
N LYS A 3 29.34 15.06 18.60
CA LYS A 3 28.55 14.58 17.47
C LYS A 3 27.61 15.67 16.91
N LEU A 4 27.01 16.48 17.78
CA LEU A 4 26.14 17.60 17.40
C LEU A 4 26.92 18.72 16.73
N ILE A 5 28.14 19.02 17.23
CA ILE A 5 29.06 20.01 16.65
C ILE A 5 29.54 19.57 15.26
N ARG A 6 29.85 18.28 15.06
CA ARG A 6 30.19 17.75 13.73
C ARG A 6 29.02 17.81 12.75
N THR A 7 27.80 17.49 13.19
CA THR A 7 26.61 17.56 12.33
C THR A 7 26.23 19.00 11.99
N LEU A 8 26.36 19.93 12.95
CA LEU A 8 26.15 21.37 12.72
C LEU A 8 27.23 21.92 11.79
N SER A 9 28.51 21.64 12.05
CA SER A 9 29.64 22.05 11.20
C SER A 9 29.49 21.56 9.76
N ALA A 10 29.10 20.29 9.56
CA ALA A 10 28.88 19.76 8.22
C ALA A 10 27.68 20.42 7.51
N LYS A 11 26.63 20.78 8.25
CA LYS A 11 25.44 21.45 7.72
C LYS A 11 25.73 22.91 7.35
N THR A 12 26.54 23.60 8.14
CA THR A 12 27.01 24.96 7.87
C THR A 12 27.96 24.99 6.67
N GLU A 13 28.88 24.03 6.58
CA GLU A 13 29.82 23.94 5.45
C GLU A 13 29.10 23.68 4.11
N ASP A 14 28.05 22.86 4.12
CA ASP A 14 27.24 22.57 2.94
C ASP A 14 26.34 23.76 2.52
N GLN A 15 25.87 24.55 3.49
CA GLN A 15 25.15 25.81 3.22
C GLN A 15 26.07 26.90 2.65
N VAL A 16 27.27 27.07 3.22
CA VAL A 16 28.28 28.02 2.74
C VAL A 16 28.74 27.67 1.33
N ARG A 17 28.95 26.38 1.04
CA ARG A 17 29.29 25.91 -0.33
C ARG A 17 28.17 26.17 -1.34
N LYS A 18 26.90 26.05 -0.95
CA LYS A 18 25.75 26.37 -1.82
C LYS A 18 25.63 27.87 -2.10
N GLN A 19 25.91 28.72 -1.12
CA GLN A 19 25.92 30.17 -1.31
C GLN A 19 27.06 30.60 -2.24
N LEU A 20 28.30 30.15 -1.99
CA LEU A 20 29.45 30.41 -2.87
C LEU A 20 29.22 29.96 -4.31
N LEU A 21 28.59 28.80 -4.52
CA LEU A 21 28.22 28.32 -5.85
C LEU A 21 27.17 29.19 -6.54
N THR A 22 26.25 29.78 -5.77
CA THR A 22 25.22 30.68 -6.31
C THR A 22 25.81 32.03 -6.70
N GLU A 23 26.76 32.56 -5.90
CA GLU A 23 27.50 33.79 -6.19
C GLU A 23 28.39 33.62 -7.43
N LEU A 24 29.20 32.55 -7.51
CA LEU A 24 30.04 32.26 -8.69
C LEU A 24 29.24 32.07 -10.00
N ILE A 25 27.97 31.69 -9.88
CA ILE A 25 27.03 31.59 -11.00
C ILE A 25 26.49 32.96 -11.40
N GLN A 26 26.14 33.80 -10.42
CA GLN A 26 25.65 35.16 -10.68
C GLN A 26 26.75 36.05 -11.27
N ASP A 27 28.00 35.84 -10.86
CA ASP A 27 29.17 36.61 -11.31
C ASP A 27 29.68 36.14 -12.69
N GLY A 28 29.12 35.08 -13.26
CA GLY A 28 29.44 34.61 -14.61
C GLY A 28 30.83 33.99 -14.76
N GLU A 29 31.54 33.70 -13.67
CA GLU A 29 32.90 33.15 -13.68
C GLU A 29 32.96 31.67 -14.10
N LEU A 30 31.81 30.99 -14.13
CA LEU A 30 31.71 29.58 -14.52
C LEU A 30 31.19 29.45 -15.95
N ASN A 31 31.94 28.75 -16.80
CA ASN A 31 31.44 28.35 -18.11
C ASN A 31 30.24 27.39 -17.96
N ALA A 32 29.33 27.41 -18.95
CA ALA A 32 28.06 26.68 -18.88
C ALA A 32 28.21 25.17 -18.61
N GLN A 33 29.29 24.56 -19.10
CA GLN A 33 29.59 23.13 -18.88
C GLN A 33 30.02 22.82 -17.44
N ASN A 34 30.81 23.70 -16.80
CA ASN A 34 31.24 23.53 -15.42
C ASN A 34 30.11 23.87 -14.43
N GLN A 35 29.25 24.81 -14.81
CA GLN A 35 28.06 25.21 -14.05
C GLN A 35 27.09 24.04 -13.87
N GLU A 36 26.71 23.35 -14.95
CA GLU A 36 25.84 22.17 -14.87
C GLU A 36 26.45 21.05 -14.01
N ARG A 37 27.75 20.81 -14.14
CA ARG A 37 28.46 19.73 -13.43
C ARG A 37 28.54 20.00 -11.92
N LEU A 38 28.69 21.25 -11.51
CA LEU A 38 28.76 21.64 -10.10
C LEU A 38 27.37 21.71 -9.46
N ILE A 39 26.36 22.23 -10.17
CA ILE A 39 24.95 22.23 -9.73
C ILE A 39 24.46 20.79 -9.50
N ALA A 40 24.76 19.87 -10.42
CA ALA A 40 24.40 18.46 -10.30
C ALA A 40 25.12 17.72 -9.16
N LYS A 41 26.30 18.20 -8.74
CA LYS A 41 27.10 17.58 -7.68
C LYS A 41 26.72 18.07 -6.28
N TYR A 42 26.25 19.32 -6.15
CA TYR A 42 26.10 19.97 -4.84
C TYR A 42 24.72 20.57 -4.55
N VAL A 43 23.91 20.91 -5.56
CA VAL A 43 22.66 21.66 -5.35
C VAL A 43 21.42 20.79 -5.50
N VAL A 44 21.41 19.85 -6.45
CA VAL A 44 20.22 19.05 -6.75
C VAL A 44 20.26 17.70 -6.00
N PRO A 45 19.25 17.37 -5.16
CA PRO A 45 19.11 16.01 -4.63
C PRO A 45 18.87 15.07 -5.80
N PHE A 46 19.85 14.21 -6.09
CA PHE A 46 19.86 13.11 -7.06
C PHE A 46 18.52 12.91 -7.81
N VAL A 47 18.22 13.81 -8.75
CA VAL A 47 17.14 13.58 -9.71
C VAL A 47 17.71 12.51 -10.61
N VAL A 48 17.31 11.26 -10.37
CA VAL A 48 17.53 10.17 -11.32
C VAL A 48 16.91 10.65 -12.63
N ASN A 49 17.76 11.13 -13.52
CA ASN A 49 17.35 11.69 -14.79
C ASN A 49 16.78 10.52 -15.61
N LYS A 50 15.46 10.29 -15.50
CA LYS A 50 14.76 9.13 -16.09
C LYS A 50 14.93 9.07 -17.62
N THR A 51 15.28 10.19 -18.24
CA THR A 51 15.62 10.33 -19.66
C THR A 51 16.95 9.68 -20.05
N LYS A 52 17.86 9.42 -19.09
CA LYS A 52 19.15 8.75 -19.38
C LYS A 52 19.01 7.25 -19.61
N TYR A 53 17.91 6.64 -19.17
CA TYR A 53 17.64 5.21 -19.34
C TYR A 53 16.86 4.89 -20.61
N LEU A 54 16.06 5.84 -21.11
CA LEU A 54 15.30 5.77 -22.37
C LEU A 54 16.00 6.53 -23.50
N SER A 55 17.30 6.28 -23.73
CA SER A 55 17.97 6.76 -24.94
C SER A 55 17.84 5.72 -26.06
N ILE A 56 17.74 6.17 -27.32
CA ILE A 56 17.77 5.28 -28.50
C ILE A 56 18.98 4.35 -28.44
N THR A 57 20.12 4.84 -27.91
CA THR A 57 21.32 4.03 -27.67
C THR A 57 21.11 2.88 -26.68
N ASN A 58 20.39 3.10 -25.57
CA ASN A 58 20.08 2.03 -24.62
C ASN A 58 19.02 1.06 -25.16
N PHE A 59 18.10 1.54 -25.99
CA PHE A 59 17.14 0.70 -26.71
C PHE A 59 17.85 -0.23 -27.70
N ILE A 60 18.76 0.30 -28.52
CA ILE A 60 19.60 -0.48 -29.44
C ILE A 60 20.47 -1.49 -28.67
N LYS A 61 21.09 -1.08 -27.55
CA LYS A 61 21.86 -2.02 -26.69
C LYS A 61 20.99 -3.15 -26.13
N THR A 62 19.76 -2.84 -25.70
CA THR A 62 18.81 -3.85 -25.20
C THR A 62 18.42 -4.84 -26.31
N ILE A 63 18.14 -4.34 -27.52
CA ILE A 63 17.86 -5.20 -28.69
C ILE A 63 19.09 -6.06 -29.04
N ALA A 64 20.29 -5.47 -29.06
CA ALA A 64 21.53 -6.20 -29.36
C ALA A 64 21.82 -7.29 -28.33
N VAL A 65 21.61 -7.02 -27.03
CA VAL A 65 21.69 -8.02 -25.96
C VAL A 65 20.62 -9.09 -26.14
N GLY A 66 19.38 -8.71 -26.48
CA GLY A 66 18.31 -9.66 -26.78
C GLY A 66 18.64 -10.60 -27.95
N MET A 67 19.18 -10.06 -29.04
CA MET A 67 19.63 -10.84 -30.20
C MET A 67 20.82 -11.75 -29.85
N LEU A 68 21.76 -11.28 -29.03
CA LEU A 68 22.91 -12.07 -28.59
C LEU A 68 22.51 -13.20 -27.64
N LEU A 69 21.56 -12.95 -26.74
CA LEU A 69 20.95 -13.98 -25.89
C LEU A 69 20.19 -15.02 -26.72
N PHE A 70 19.48 -14.60 -27.77
CA PHE A 70 18.79 -15.50 -28.69
C PHE A 70 19.77 -16.36 -29.50
N ALA A 71 20.83 -15.74 -30.06
CA ALA A 71 21.89 -16.43 -30.80
C ALA A 71 22.67 -17.42 -29.93
N THR A 72 22.86 -17.11 -28.65
CA THR A 72 23.58 -17.97 -27.69
C THR A 72 22.66 -18.85 -26.86
N TRP A 73 21.34 -18.85 -27.11
CA TRP A 73 20.34 -19.56 -26.32
C TRP A 73 20.64 -21.07 -26.18
N GLY A 74 21.08 -21.72 -27.26
CA GLY A 74 21.46 -23.14 -27.23
C GLY A 74 22.69 -23.45 -26.37
N ILE A 75 23.62 -22.49 -26.23
CA ILE A 75 24.80 -22.61 -25.38
C ILE A 75 24.42 -22.29 -23.93
N ILE A 76 23.65 -21.21 -23.71
CA ILE A 76 23.14 -20.81 -22.41
C ILE A 76 22.32 -21.94 -21.80
N THR A 77 21.39 -22.55 -22.53
CA THR A 77 20.58 -23.66 -22.04
C THR A 77 21.41 -24.91 -21.71
N LYS A 78 22.46 -25.21 -22.48
CA LYS A 78 23.39 -26.31 -22.16
C LYS A 78 24.22 -26.03 -20.90
N ILE A 79 24.71 -24.80 -20.74
CA ILE A 79 25.43 -24.36 -19.54
C ILE A 79 24.47 -24.43 -18.35
N VAL A 80 23.32 -23.75 -18.42
CA VAL A 80 22.29 -23.77 -17.38
C VAL A 80 21.90 -25.19 -17.01
N LYS A 81 21.69 -26.11 -17.98
CA LYS A 81 21.34 -27.50 -17.67
C LYS A 81 22.46 -28.27 -16.96
N LYS A 82 23.73 -28.01 -17.31
CA LYS A 82 24.89 -28.61 -16.61
C LYS A 82 25.04 -28.02 -15.20
N THR A 83 24.95 -26.70 -15.05
CA THR A 83 25.05 -26.03 -13.75
C THR A 83 23.84 -26.33 -12.87
N TRP A 84 22.66 -26.50 -13.46
CA TRP A 84 21.43 -26.86 -12.75
C TRP A 84 21.53 -28.23 -12.09
N ARG A 85 22.25 -29.20 -12.67
CA ARG A 85 22.50 -30.49 -12.00
C ARG A 85 23.33 -30.33 -10.74
N LEU A 86 24.33 -29.43 -10.76
CA LEU A 86 25.11 -29.10 -9.57
C LEU A 86 24.23 -28.43 -8.51
N PHE A 87 23.42 -27.45 -8.91
CA PHE A 87 22.47 -26.81 -7.97
C PHE A 87 21.41 -27.80 -7.45
N ALA A 88 20.84 -28.67 -8.29
CA ALA A 88 19.84 -29.65 -7.88
C ALA A 88 20.38 -30.71 -6.89
N SER A 89 21.70 -30.91 -6.83
CA SER A 89 22.33 -31.81 -5.85
C SER A 89 22.41 -31.22 -4.44
N ILE A 90 22.27 -29.90 -4.30
CA ILE A 90 22.29 -29.24 -2.99
C ILE A 90 20.93 -29.41 -2.32
N PRO A 91 20.87 -29.85 -1.06
CA PRO A 91 19.60 -30.00 -0.35
C PRO A 91 18.82 -28.70 -0.24
N LEU A 92 17.48 -28.79 -0.35
CA LEU A 92 16.58 -27.64 -0.31
C LEU A 92 16.76 -26.75 0.94
N TYR A 93 17.04 -27.34 2.11
CA TYR A 93 17.25 -26.59 3.35
C TYR A 93 18.43 -25.61 3.25
N VAL A 94 19.46 -25.92 2.45
CA VAL A 94 20.61 -25.02 2.27
C VAL A 94 20.18 -23.76 1.52
N TYR A 95 19.34 -23.90 0.49
CA TYR A 95 18.78 -22.77 -0.23
C TYR A 95 17.89 -21.90 0.64
N LEU A 96 16.99 -22.53 1.41
CA LEU A 96 16.10 -21.81 2.32
C LEU A 96 16.89 -21.08 3.42
N PHE A 97 17.92 -21.73 3.99
CA PHE A 97 18.77 -21.12 4.99
C PHE A 97 19.58 -19.94 4.45
N LEU A 98 20.19 -20.09 3.26
CA LEU A 98 20.91 -19.00 2.60
C LEU A 98 19.96 -17.83 2.28
N ALA A 99 18.79 -18.12 1.69
CA ALA A 99 17.80 -17.10 1.37
C ALA A 99 17.31 -16.37 2.62
N PHE A 100 17.04 -17.09 3.71
CA PHE A 100 16.66 -16.51 5.00
C PHE A 100 17.76 -15.63 5.58
N THR A 101 19.00 -16.09 5.54
CA THR A 101 20.15 -15.33 6.07
C THR A 101 20.36 -14.04 5.29
N VAL A 102 20.32 -14.11 3.96
CA VAL A 102 20.45 -12.94 3.08
C VAL A 102 19.30 -11.97 3.31
N SER A 103 18.05 -12.47 3.40
CA SER A 103 16.88 -11.63 3.61
C SER A 103 16.88 -10.96 4.99
N VAL A 104 17.20 -11.68 6.06
CA VAL A 104 17.31 -11.10 7.41
C VAL A 104 18.45 -10.09 7.46
N THR A 105 19.61 -10.38 6.85
CA THR A 105 20.73 -9.43 6.82
C THR A 105 20.36 -8.16 6.04
N GLY A 106 19.67 -8.29 4.90
CA GLY A 106 19.19 -7.14 4.13
C GLY A 106 18.07 -6.37 4.83
N LEU A 107 17.30 -7.02 5.70
CA LEU A 107 16.30 -6.38 6.56
C LEU A 107 16.92 -5.66 7.75
N VAL A 108 17.96 -6.19 8.39
CA VAL A 108 18.57 -5.59 9.59
C VAL A 108 19.63 -4.55 9.24
N ALA A 109 20.39 -4.79 8.17
CA ALA A 109 21.50 -3.96 7.74
C ALA A 109 21.45 -3.63 6.24
N PRO A 110 20.36 -3.04 5.72
CA PRO A 110 20.19 -2.80 4.27
C PRO A 110 21.31 -1.97 3.63
N LYS A 111 21.96 -1.11 4.43
CA LYS A 111 23.07 -0.25 4.00
C LYS A 111 24.35 -1.01 3.62
N THR A 112 24.48 -2.29 4.01
CA THR A 112 25.60 -3.14 3.58
C THR A 112 25.50 -3.51 2.11
N TYR A 113 24.27 -3.65 1.58
CA TYR A 113 24.02 -3.96 0.18
C TYR A 113 23.99 -2.70 -0.69
N SER A 114 23.25 -1.67 -0.25
CA SER A 114 23.17 -0.41 -0.99
C SER A 114 22.83 0.75 -0.05
N LYS A 115 23.69 1.78 -0.04
CA LYS A 115 23.44 3.01 0.75
C LYS A 115 22.35 3.88 0.15
N SER A 116 22.22 3.91 -1.18
CA SER A 116 21.25 4.77 -1.88
C SER A 116 19.86 4.14 -2.00
N GLN A 117 19.75 2.82 -1.84
CA GLN A 117 18.49 2.08 -1.97
C GLN A 117 18.15 1.30 -0.69
N SER A 118 18.68 1.71 0.46
CA SER A 118 18.53 0.96 1.72
C SER A 118 17.08 0.66 2.07
N ASP A 119 16.18 1.60 1.80
CA ASP A 119 14.77 1.46 2.18
C ASP A 119 14.06 0.45 1.26
N TRP A 120 14.38 0.45 -0.03
CA TRP A 120 13.89 -0.55 -0.98
C TRP A 120 14.45 -1.93 -0.68
N VAL A 121 15.73 -2.03 -0.32
CA VAL A 121 16.35 -3.29 0.13
C VAL A 121 15.62 -3.82 1.36
N ALA A 122 15.38 -2.98 2.37
CA ALA A 122 14.65 -3.38 3.58
C ALA A 122 13.23 -3.85 3.28
N ILE A 123 12.49 -3.14 2.42
CA ILE A 123 11.14 -3.54 1.98
C ILE A 123 11.19 -4.89 1.27
N THR A 124 12.04 -5.05 0.26
CA THR A 124 12.16 -6.31 -0.48
C THR A 124 12.55 -7.46 0.44
N CYS A 125 13.51 -7.24 1.35
CA CYS A 125 13.94 -8.23 2.33
C CYS A 125 12.87 -8.55 3.38
N THR A 126 12.00 -7.60 3.73
CA THR A 126 10.83 -7.82 4.60
C THR A 126 9.91 -8.89 4.01
N PHE A 127 9.54 -8.72 2.73
CA PHE A 127 8.68 -9.68 2.02
C PHE A 127 9.41 -10.99 1.71
N THR A 128 10.66 -10.92 1.28
CA THR A 128 11.47 -12.12 0.98
C THR A 128 11.58 -13.02 2.21
N THR A 129 11.77 -12.44 3.41
CA THR A 129 11.82 -13.21 4.66
C THR A 129 10.51 -13.97 4.89
N LEU A 130 9.36 -13.31 4.71
CA LEU A 130 8.05 -13.97 4.83
C LEU A 130 7.86 -15.07 3.77
N MET A 131 8.28 -14.84 2.53
CA MET A 131 8.21 -15.83 1.45
C MET A 131 9.07 -17.06 1.78
N VAL A 132 10.28 -16.87 2.32
CA VAL A 132 11.17 -17.97 2.71
C VAL A 132 10.57 -18.76 3.89
N VAL A 133 9.98 -18.08 4.87
CA VAL A 133 9.24 -18.74 5.96
C VAL A 133 8.08 -19.55 5.40
N GLY A 134 7.25 -18.97 4.54
CA GLY A 134 6.14 -19.67 3.88
C GLY A 134 6.60 -20.87 3.04
N ALA A 135 7.68 -20.71 2.28
CA ALA A 135 8.29 -21.79 1.50
C ALA A 135 8.83 -22.92 2.40
N THR A 136 9.37 -22.59 3.57
CA THR A 136 9.84 -23.57 4.56
C THR A 136 8.66 -24.37 5.11
N PHE A 137 7.56 -23.71 5.47
CA PHE A 137 6.33 -24.40 5.89
C PHE A 137 5.76 -25.30 4.79
N GLY A 138 5.76 -24.85 3.52
CA GLY A 138 5.32 -25.64 2.39
C GLY A 138 6.19 -26.88 2.13
N ALA A 139 7.51 -26.70 2.17
CA ALA A 139 8.47 -27.78 1.89
C ALA A 139 8.52 -28.86 2.99
N TYR A 140 8.32 -28.46 4.25
CA TYR A 140 8.47 -29.34 5.42
C TYR A 140 7.17 -29.55 6.19
N ASN A 141 6.02 -29.40 5.53
CA ASN A 141 4.71 -29.46 6.17
C ASN A 141 4.51 -30.74 7.01
N THR A 142 4.90 -31.91 6.50
CA THR A 142 4.76 -33.20 7.21
C THR A 142 5.54 -33.28 8.52
N GLN A 143 6.66 -32.57 8.62
CA GLN A 143 7.54 -32.55 9.80
C GLN A 143 7.12 -31.44 10.78
N LEU A 144 6.60 -30.33 10.27
CA LEU A 144 6.18 -29.18 11.06
C LEU A 144 4.76 -29.32 11.60
N GLU A 145 3.86 -30.00 10.90
CA GLU A 145 2.46 -30.17 11.29
C GLU A 145 2.28 -30.79 12.71
N PRO A 146 3.04 -31.82 13.13
CA PRO A 146 2.93 -32.35 14.49
C PRO A 146 3.35 -31.33 15.56
N ILE A 147 4.35 -30.50 15.26
CA ILE A 147 4.85 -29.45 16.15
C ILE A 147 3.80 -28.35 16.26
N LEU A 148 3.27 -27.90 15.13
CA LEU A 148 2.17 -26.92 15.07
C LEU A 148 0.95 -27.45 15.82
N LYS A 149 0.55 -28.72 15.64
CA LYS A 149 -0.56 -29.33 16.40
C LYS A 149 -0.34 -29.32 17.91
N LYS A 150 0.90 -29.47 18.39
CA LYS A 150 1.22 -29.36 19.83
C LYS A 150 1.14 -27.92 20.33
N ILE A 151 1.65 -26.96 19.56
CA ILE A 151 1.64 -25.53 19.90
C ILE A 151 0.20 -24.97 19.87
N PHE A 152 -0.62 -25.42 18.91
CA PHE A 152 -2.00 -24.96 18.71
C PHE A 152 -3.05 -25.75 19.49
N ARG A 153 -2.67 -26.46 20.58
CA ARG A 153 -3.64 -27.09 21.49
C ARG A 153 -4.53 -26.10 22.26
N LEU A 154 -4.29 -24.81 22.10
CA LEU A 154 -4.94 -23.72 22.83
C LEU A 154 -6.37 -23.37 22.35
N GLY A 155 -6.94 -24.10 21.38
CA GLY A 155 -8.29 -23.84 20.86
C GLY A 155 -8.43 -22.54 20.04
N ILE A 156 -7.34 -21.81 19.84
CA ILE A 156 -7.29 -20.57 19.06
C ILE A 156 -7.12 -20.93 17.56
N PRO A 157 -7.89 -20.31 16.65
CA PRO A 157 -7.73 -20.50 15.20
C PRO A 157 -6.32 -20.17 14.73
N ARG A 158 -5.76 -21.00 13.83
CA ARG A 158 -4.38 -20.83 13.32
C ARG A 158 -4.20 -19.52 12.58
N GLU A 159 -5.25 -19.10 11.86
CA GLU A 159 -5.31 -17.86 11.10
C GLU A 159 -5.17 -16.64 12.01
N LEU A 160 -5.83 -16.67 13.19
CA LEU A 160 -5.75 -15.60 14.17
C LEU A 160 -4.31 -15.42 14.68
N ILE A 161 -3.63 -16.53 14.97
CA ILE A 161 -2.25 -16.51 15.48
C ILE A 161 -1.29 -16.06 14.37
N ALA A 162 -1.46 -16.55 13.14
CA ALA A 162 -0.65 -16.11 12.01
C ALA A 162 -0.80 -14.60 11.77
N ASN A 163 -2.03 -14.09 11.74
CA ASN A 163 -2.31 -12.68 11.55
C ASN A 163 -1.79 -11.82 12.71
N PHE A 164 -1.90 -12.29 13.96
CA PHE A 164 -1.30 -11.62 15.12
C PHE A 164 0.22 -11.44 14.94
N TRP A 165 0.94 -12.50 14.56
CA TRP A 165 2.38 -12.41 14.33
C TRP A 165 2.73 -11.56 13.11
N LEU A 166 1.92 -11.55 12.06
CA LEU A 166 2.09 -10.65 10.92
C LEU A 166 1.92 -9.18 11.33
N ILE A 167 0.94 -8.86 12.16
CA ILE A 167 0.76 -7.51 12.72
C ILE A 167 2.01 -7.11 13.51
N VAL A 168 2.46 -7.96 14.45
CA VAL A 168 3.66 -7.69 15.25
C VAL A 168 4.89 -7.50 14.36
N TYR A 169 5.08 -8.36 13.36
CA TYR A 169 6.19 -8.31 12.42
C TYR A 169 6.20 -7.00 11.61
N PHE A 170 5.10 -6.69 10.91
CA PHE A 170 5.02 -5.48 10.09
C PHE A 170 5.02 -4.22 10.93
N ALA A 171 4.34 -4.19 12.08
CA ALA A 171 4.32 -3.03 12.96
C ALA A 171 5.71 -2.70 13.52
N SER A 172 6.45 -3.72 13.97
CA SER A 172 7.81 -3.54 14.50
C SER A 172 8.74 -2.97 13.43
N ILE A 173 8.69 -3.51 12.22
CA ILE A 173 9.52 -3.05 11.10
C ILE A 173 9.10 -1.65 10.63
N ALA A 174 7.80 -1.38 10.56
CA ALA A 174 7.27 -0.07 10.20
C ALA A 174 7.74 1.01 11.17
N LEU A 175 7.72 0.73 12.47
CA LEU A 175 8.21 1.63 13.51
C LEU A 175 9.73 1.82 13.46
N TYR A 176 10.48 0.74 13.22
CA TYR A 176 11.94 0.80 13.11
C TYR A 176 12.40 1.63 11.91
N TYR A 177 11.78 1.44 10.75
CA TYR A 177 12.12 2.12 9.50
C TYR A 177 11.35 3.44 9.26
N GLN A 178 10.39 3.78 10.13
CA GLN A 178 9.45 4.88 9.91
C GLN A 178 8.76 4.82 8.52
N SER A 179 8.41 3.61 8.09
CA SER A 179 7.91 3.34 6.73
C SER A 179 6.40 3.19 6.69
N GLN A 180 5.72 4.11 6.01
CA GLN A 180 4.27 4.05 5.78
C GLN A 180 3.85 2.88 4.90
N ILE A 181 4.71 2.45 3.97
CA ILE A 181 4.42 1.30 3.11
C ILE A 181 4.36 0.03 3.96
N ILE A 182 5.32 -0.17 4.86
CA ILE A 182 5.32 -1.34 5.75
C ILE A 182 4.17 -1.24 6.78
N GLY A 183 3.90 -0.03 7.28
CA GLY A 183 2.77 0.23 8.17
C GLY A 183 1.41 -0.08 7.52
N PHE A 184 1.25 0.15 6.22
CA PHE A 184 0.07 -0.26 5.46
C PHE A 184 -0.16 -1.78 5.54
N PHE A 185 0.89 -2.61 5.40
CA PHE A 185 0.75 -4.06 5.50
C PHE A 185 0.45 -4.55 6.93
N ALA A 186 0.84 -3.80 7.96
CA ALA A 186 0.40 -4.07 9.32
C ALA A 186 -1.12 -3.90 9.46
N ILE A 187 -1.69 -2.85 8.87
CA ILE A 187 -3.15 -2.63 8.86
C ILE A 187 -3.87 -3.66 7.98
N VAL A 188 -3.32 -4.02 6.83
CA VAL A 188 -3.85 -5.13 6.00
C VAL A 188 -3.92 -6.43 6.81
N SER A 189 -2.88 -6.72 7.59
CA SER A 189 -2.83 -7.89 8.48
C SER A 189 -3.85 -7.78 9.62
N LEU A 190 -4.04 -6.59 10.19
CA LEU A 190 -5.07 -6.32 11.20
C LEU A 190 -6.48 -6.57 10.66
N SER A 191 -6.82 -6.00 9.52
CA SER A 191 -8.11 -6.19 8.86
C SER A 191 -8.36 -7.64 8.42
N SER A 192 -7.31 -8.41 8.13
CA SER A 192 -7.48 -9.83 7.82
C SER A 192 -8.01 -10.66 8.99
N LEU A 193 -7.88 -10.18 10.24
CA LEU A 193 -8.53 -10.80 11.41
C LEU A 193 -10.06 -10.76 11.30
N THR A 194 -10.63 -9.75 10.64
CA THR A 194 -12.09 -9.66 10.42
C THR A 194 -12.52 -10.43 9.17
N SER A 195 -11.66 -11.31 8.63
CA SER A 195 -11.84 -12.02 7.36
C SER A 195 -11.92 -11.11 6.12
N PHE A 196 -11.49 -9.84 6.19
CA PHE A 196 -11.40 -8.99 5.00
C PHE A 196 -10.02 -9.13 4.34
N SER A 197 -10.00 -9.43 3.05
CA SER A 197 -8.78 -9.65 2.29
C SER A 197 -8.85 -8.95 0.94
N LEU A 198 -7.68 -8.51 0.48
CA LEU A 198 -7.50 -7.79 -0.78
C LEU A 198 -6.43 -8.51 -1.58
N ILE A 199 -6.79 -8.92 -2.79
CA ILE A 199 -5.89 -9.60 -3.73
C ILE A 199 -5.81 -8.74 -4.99
N TYR A 200 -4.61 -8.30 -5.33
CA TYR A 200 -4.37 -7.58 -6.57
C TYR A 200 -3.78 -8.51 -7.62
N VAL A 201 -4.45 -8.59 -8.78
CA VAL A 201 -3.91 -9.14 -10.02
C VAL A 201 -3.77 -7.95 -10.98
N PRO A 202 -2.73 -7.85 -11.83
CA PRO A 202 -2.59 -6.71 -12.73
C PRO A 202 -3.89 -6.39 -13.49
N GLY A 203 -4.44 -5.21 -13.26
CA GLY A 203 -5.71 -4.74 -13.83
C GLY A 203 -6.98 -5.01 -13.01
N THR A 204 -6.94 -5.86 -11.98
CA THR A 204 -8.11 -6.25 -11.18
C THR A 204 -7.80 -6.32 -9.68
N LEU A 205 -8.60 -5.61 -8.88
CA LEU A 205 -8.57 -5.70 -7.43
C LEU A 205 -9.72 -6.60 -6.95
N PHE A 206 -9.39 -7.76 -6.40
CA PHE A 206 -10.35 -8.66 -5.79
C PHE A 206 -10.47 -8.35 -4.29
N LEU A 207 -11.69 -8.10 -3.84
CA LEU A 207 -12.02 -7.86 -2.44
C LEU A 207 -12.81 -9.08 -1.96
N HIS A 208 -12.29 -9.75 -0.94
CA HIS A 208 -12.88 -10.99 -0.46
C HIS A 208 -13.12 -10.91 1.05
N PHE A 209 -14.32 -11.28 1.46
CA PHE A 209 -14.66 -11.52 2.84
C PHE A 209 -15.65 -12.67 2.97
N LYS A 210 -15.68 -13.31 4.14
CA LYS A 210 -16.69 -14.32 4.46
C LYS A 210 -18.03 -13.61 4.73
N ASN A 211 -19.08 -13.96 3.99
CA ASN A 211 -20.40 -13.33 4.12
C ASN A 211 -20.91 -13.27 5.57
N GLU A 212 -20.70 -14.33 6.34
CA GLU A 212 -21.08 -14.44 7.75
C GLU A 212 -20.34 -13.42 8.65
N MET A 213 -19.17 -12.95 8.22
CA MET A 213 -18.33 -12.00 8.93
C MET A 213 -18.61 -10.55 8.50
N LEU A 214 -19.57 -10.31 7.60
CA LEU A 214 -19.89 -8.98 7.10
C LEU A 214 -20.19 -7.96 8.22
N PRO A 215 -21.01 -8.26 9.25
CA PRO A 215 -21.25 -7.31 10.34
C PRO A 215 -19.95 -6.99 11.09
N ILE A 216 -19.07 -7.97 11.28
CA ILE A 216 -17.79 -7.80 11.97
C ILE A 216 -16.87 -6.89 11.14
N VAL A 217 -16.80 -7.08 9.82
CA VAL A 217 -16.03 -6.20 8.92
C VAL A 217 -16.51 -4.76 9.04
N VAL A 218 -17.84 -4.53 8.96
CA VAL A 218 -18.41 -3.19 9.02
C VAL A 218 -18.18 -2.54 10.38
N ILE A 219 -18.45 -3.24 11.48
CA ILE A 219 -18.29 -2.69 12.84
C ILE A 219 -16.82 -2.41 13.15
N ALA A 220 -15.92 -3.35 12.85
CA ALA A 220 -14.50 -3.23 13.19
C ALA A 220 -13.85 -2.04 12.46
N HIS A 221 -14.08 -1.90 11.15
CA HIS A 221 -13.48 -0.81 10.38
C HIS A 221 -14.18 0.53 10.62
N SER A 222 -15.47 0.53 10.98
CA SER A 222 -16.13 1.74 11.49
C SER A 222 -15.47 2.21 12.78
N LEU A 223 -15.24 1.30 13.73
CA LEU A 223 -14.61 1.63 15.01
C LEU A 223 -13.16 2.08 14.81
N GLU A 224 -12.39 1.40 13.97
CA GLU A 224 -11.01 1.75 13.64
C GLU A 224 -10.91 3.19 13.10
N LEU A 225 -11.77 3.53 12.14
CA LEU A 225 -11.81 4.87 11.57
C LEU A 225 -12.34 5.92 12.56
N LEU A 226 -13.34 5.61 13.38
CA LEU A 226 -13.86 6.51 14.41
C LEU A 226 -12.79 6.81 15.48
N ILE A 227 -12.06 5.80 15.94
CA ILE A 227 -10.94 5.96 16.87
C ILE A 227 -9.87 6.84 16.22
N TYR A 228 -9.49 6.55 14.98
CA TYR A 228 -8.50 7.33 14.25
C TYR A 228 -8.90 8.81 14.12
N MET A 229 -10.14 9.08 13.71
CA MET A 229 -10.67 10.43 13.60
C MET A 229 -10.74 11.13 14.95
N GLY A 230 -11.24 10.45 16.00
CA GLY A 230 -11.33 11.01 17.34
C GLY A 230 -9.96 11.42 17.88
N LEU A 231 -8.94 10.56 17.73
CA LEU A 231 -7.57 10.87 18.12
C LEU A 231 -6.99 12.04 17.32
N LYS A 232 -7.29 12.11 16.02
CA LYS A 232 -6.76 13.15 15.15
C LYS A 232 -7.43 14.52 15.36
N LEU A 233 -8.75 14.54 15.55
CA LEU A 233 -9.51 15.77 15.85
C LEU A 233 -9.16 16.35 17.22
N THR A 234 -8.82 15.48 18.19
CA THR A 234 -8.40 15.91 19.53
C THR A 234 -6.89 16.22 19.63
N ASN A 235 -6.15 16.17 18.51
CA ASN A 235 -4.69 16.32 18.47
C ASN A 235 -3.91 15.34 19.38
N ASN A 236 -4.53 14.20 19.73
CA ASN A 236 -3.94 13.14 20.57
C ASN A 236 -3.41 11.97 19.73
N PHE A 237 -3.27 12.13 18.40
CA PHE A 237 -2.75 11.08 17.55
C PHE A 237 -1.24 10.92 17.75
N PRO A 238 -0.75 9.79 18.27
CA PRO A 238 0.67 9.63 18.58
C PRO A 238 1.55 9.73 17.32
N GLU A 239 2.64 10.48 17.39
CA GLU A 239 3.57 10.61 16.25
C GLU A 239 4.10 9.25 15.78
N ALA A 240 4.36 8.34 16.71
CA ALA A 240 4.79 6.97 16.42
C ALA A 240 3.77 6.20 15.54
N PHE A 241 2.49 6.57 15.59
CA PHE A 241 1.44 5.90 14.80
C PHE A 241 1.24 6.52 13.42
N SER A 242 1.95 7.61 13.09
CA SER A 242 1.93 8.22 11.76
C SER A 242 2.34 7.26 10.63
N VAL A 243 3.14 6.23 10.95
CA VAL A 243 3.51 5.16 10.00
C VAL A 243 2.32 4.30 9.58
N PHE A 244 1.26 4.20 10.40
CA PHE A 244 0.06 3.40 10.10
C PHE A 244 -1.03 4.21 9.40
N LYS A 245 -0.90 5.54 9.37
CA LYS A 245 -1.92 6.47 8.87
C LYS A 245 -2.45 6.08 7.49
N PHE A 246 -1.56 5.77 6.54
CA PHE A 246 -1.98 5.41 5.18
C PHE A 246 -2.80 4.11 5.15
N GLY A 247 -2.42 3.11 5.94
CA GLY A 247 -3.19 1.89 6.11
C GLY A 247 -4.58 2.15 6.67
N VAL A 248 -4.67 2.88 7.78
CA VAL A 248 -5.96 3.20 8.41
C VAL A 248 -6.85 4.05 7.49
N GLU A 249 -6.30 5.10 6.89
CA GLU A 249 -7.07 6.01 6.04
C GLU A 249 -7.59 5.34 4.76
N TYR A 250 -6.78 4.52 4.09
CA TYR A 250 -7.17 3.91 2.81
C TYR A 250 -7.73 2.51 2.97
N TYR A 251 -7.00 1.60 3.62
CA TYR A 251 -7.38 0.19 3.67
C TYR A 251 -8.63 -0.02 4.53
N ALA A 252 -8.71 0.60 5.71
CA ALA A 252 -9.90 0.48 6.55
C ALA A 252 -11.13 1.11 5.90
N SER A 253 -10.96 2.23 5.18
CA SER A 253 -12.05 2.88 4.43
C SER A 253 -12.52 2.03 3.24
N ILE A 254 -11.60 1.35 2.54
CA ILE A 254 -11.97 0.40 1.47
C ILE A 254 -12.70 -0.81 2.06
N ALA A 255 -12.20 -1.37 3.17
CA ALA A 255 -12.84 -2.49 3.85
C ALA A 255 -14.26 -2.15 4.32
N LEU A 256 -14.41 -0.99 4.97
CA LEU A 256 -15.71 -0.48 5.39
C LEU A 256 -16.63 -0.21 4.20
N GLY A 257 -16.15 0.51 3.18
CA GLY A 257 -16.93 0.85 1.99
C GLY A 257 -17.40 -0.39 1.24
N THR A 258 -16.56 -1.43 1.15
CA THR A 258 -16.91 -2.72 0.55
C THR A 258 -17.95 -3.47 1.38
N GLY A 259 -17.76 -3.53 2.69
CA GLY A 259 -18.73 -4.16 3.59
C GLY A 259 -20.09 -3.46 3.53
N LEU A 260 -20.11 -2.13 3.54
CA LEU A 260 -21.35 -1.37 3.42
C LEU A 260 -21.99 -1.52 2.03
N LEU A 261 -21.21 -1.52 0.95
CA LEU A 261 -21.71 -1.74 -0.42
C LEU A 261 -22.40 -3.11 -0.54
N VAL A 262 -21.74 -4.19 -0.10
CA VAL A 262 -22.35 -5.53 -0.17
C VAL A 262 -23.53 -5.65 0.79
N GLY A 263 -23.43 -5.07 1.99
CA GLY A 263 -24.52 -5.05 2.96
C GLY A 263 -25.75 -4.32 2.46
N ALA A 264 -25.54 -3.22 1.74
CA ALA A 264 -26.59 -2.38 1.17
C ALA A 264 -27.06 -2.84 -0.21
N SER A 265 -26.40 -3.83 -0.84
CA SER A 265 -26.73 -4.29 -2.19
C SER A 265 -28.14 -4.89 -2.26
N PRO A 266 -29.02 -4.37 -3.13
CA PRO A 266 -30.35 -4.91 -3.35
C PRO A 266 -30.34 -6.16 -4.23
N PHE A 267 -29.24 -6.49 -4.91
CA PHE A 267 -29.09 -7.73 -5.67
C PHE A 267 -28.60 -8.89 -4.79
N TYR A 268 -27.96 -8.59 -3.67
CA TYR A 268 -27.56 -9.56 -2.65
C TYR A 268 -28.69 -9.83 -1.63
N SER A 269 -29.96 -9.74 -2.08
CA SER A 269 -31.19 -9.57 -1.28
C SER A 269 -31.60 -10.71 -0.35
N HIS A 270 -30.71 -11.67 -0.07
CA HIS A 270 -30.95 -12.70 0.94
C HIS A 270 -30.74 -12.18 2.37
N MET A 271 -30.22 -10.95 2.53
CA MET A 271 -29.99 -10.35 3.83
C MET A 271 -31.19 -9.52 4.29
N LYS A 272 -31.82 -9.93 5.39
CA LYS A 272 -32.93 -9.26 6.07
C LYS A 272 -32.67 -7.78 6.40
N TYR A 273 -31.41 -7.33 6.33
CA TYR A 273 -30.93 -6.04 6.82
C TYR A 273 -30.44 -5.09 5.71
N THR A 274 -30.73 -5.34 4.43
CA THR A 274 -30.23 -4.52 3.31
C THR A 274 -30.57 -3.03 3.44
N VAL A 275 -31.83 -2.69 3.76
CA VAL A 275 -32.25 -1.29 3.95
C VAL A 275 -31.57 -0.64 5.16
N PRO A 276 -31.51 -1.28 6.35
CA PRO A 276 -30.68 -0.80 7.45
C PRO A 276 -29.21 -0.53 7.09
N TYR A 277 -28.57 -1.42 6.31
CA TYR A 277 -27.20 -1.20 5.84
C TYR A 277 -27.09 0.02 4.92
N ALA A 278 -28.04 0.20 4.00
CA ALA A 278 -28.06 1.36 3.11
C ALA A 278 -28.22 2.68 3.89
N LEU A 279 -29.13 2.73 4.87
CA LEU A 279 -29.31 3.89 5.74
C LEU A 279 -28.06 4.17 6.57
N PHE A 280 -27.47 3.12 7.16
CA PHE A 280 -26.24 3.23 7.93
C PHE A 280 -25.07 3.72 7.06
N PHE A 281 -25.00 3.29 5.81
CA PHE A 281 -24.00 3.75 4.85
C PHE A 281 -24.18 5.26 4.55
N ILE A 282 -25.40 5.73 4.31
CA ILE A 282 -25.67 7.16 4.09
C ILE A 282 -25.26 7.99 5.31
N ILE A 283 -25.64 7.56 6.52
CA ILE A 283 -25.31 8.25 7.77
C ILE A 283 -23.79 8.32 7.98
N LEU A 284 -23.09 7.19 7.82
CA LEU A 284 -21.64 7.15 7.95
C LEU A 284 -20.98 8.06 6.91
N THR A 285 -21.37 7.95 5.64
CA THR A 285 -20.80 8.77 4.56
C THR A 285 -21.00 10.25 4.85
N ALA A 286 -22.20 10.68 5.27
CA ALA A 286 -22.47 12.05 5.66
C ALA A 286 -21.59 12.51 6.85
N GLY A 287 -21.43 11.66 7.87
CA GLY A 287 -20.56 11.94 9.01
C GLY A 287 -19.08 12.09 8.61
N PHE A 288 -18.55 11.17 7.82
CA PHE A 288 -17.18 11.23 7.31
C PHE A 288 -16.95 12.40 6.35
N LEU A 289 -17.97 12.80 5.58
CA LEU A 289 -17.94 13.98 4.73
C LEU A 289 -17.91 15.27 5.56
N ALA A 290 -18.69 15.34 6.65
CA ALA A 290 -18.62 16.45 7.59
C ALA A 290 -17.22 16.56 8.21
N VAL A 291 -16.59 15.44 8.60
CA VAL A 291 -15.21 15.42 9.10
C VAL A 291 -14.20 15.79 8.01
N HIS A 292 -14.43 15.41 6.76
CA HIS A 292 -13.60 15.83 5.62
C HIS A 292 -13.54 17.35 5.49
N PHE A 293 -14.70 18.01 5.50
CA PHE A 293 -14.80 19.45 5.30
C PHE A 293 -14.48 20.28 6.56
N LEU A 294 -14.92 19.84 7.74
CA LEU A 294 -14.76 20.58 9.00
C LEU A 294 -13.46 20.24 9.75
N GLY A 295 -13.01 18.99 9.64
CA GLY A 295 -11.88 18.44 10.40
C GLY A 295 -10.59 18.25 9.60
N GLY A 296 -10.61 18.48 8.27
CA GLY A 296 -9.43 18.36 7.40
C GLY A 296 -8.93 16.93 7.18
N ILE A 297 -9.65 15.90 7.62
CA ILE A 297 -9.28 14.49 7.41
C ILE A 297 -9.92 14.01 6.10
N LYS A 298 -9.15 14.08 5.01
CA LYS A 298 -9.74 13.98 3.67
C LYS A 298 -10.07 12.56 3.22
N VAL A 299 -9.16 11.62 3.44
CA VAL A 299 -9.16 10.32 2.74
C VAL A 299 -10.38 9.44 3.03
N PRO A 300 -10.79 9.18 4.29
CA PRO A 300 -11.91 8.28 4.55
C PRO A 300 -13.24 8.78 3.95
N GLY A 301 -13.51 10.10 4.06
CA GLY A 301 -14.69 10.71 3.46
C GLY A 301 -14.72 10.57 1.94
N SER A 302 -13.60 10.78 1.25
CA SER A 302 -13.53 10.62 -0.21
C SER A 302 -13.74 9.16 -0.64
N VAL A 303 -13.09 8.20 0.03
CA VAL A 303 -13.23 6.77 -0.29
C VAL A 303 -14.67 6.31 -0.08
N LEU A 304 -15.28 6.62 1.08
CA LEU A 304 -16.65 6.21 1.38
C LEU A 304 -17.67 6.85 0.45
N THR A 305 -17.43 8.08 0.00
CA THR A 305 -18.30 8.75 -0.99
C THR A 305 -18.31 8.01 -2.32
N CYS A 306 -17.15 7.53 -2.80
CA CYS A 306 -17.07 6.71 -4.01
C CYS A 306 -17.90 5.42 -3.87
N PHE A 307 -17.75 4.69 -2.76
CA PHE A 307 -18.54 3.48 -2.54
C PHE A 307 -20.03 3.77 -2.33
N CYS A 308 -20.39 4.86 -1.65
CA CYS A 308 -21.79 5.28 -1.48
C CYS A 308 -22.44 5.62 -2.83
N PHE A 309 -21.70 6.28 -3.72
CA PHE A 309 -22.17 6.56 -5.08
C PHE A 309 -22.41 5.26 -5.86
N LEU A 310 -21.52 4.27 -5.74
CA LEU A 310 -21.73 2.94 -6.34
C LEU A 310 -23.00 2.26 -5.79
N THR A 311 -23.25 2.32 -4.48
CA THR A 311 -24.49 1.81 -3.87
C THR A 311 -25.71 2.47 -4.47
N ILE A 312 -25.70 3.81 -4.61
CA ILE A 312 -26.81 4.56 -5.20
C ILE A 312 -27.07 4.10 -6.65
N LEU A 313 -26.02 3.95 -7.47
CA LEU A 313 -26.14 3.43 -8.83
C LEU A 313 -26.71 2.02 -8.88
N GLU A 314 -26.28 1.15 -7.95
CA GLU A 314 -26.79 -0.21 -7.85
C GLU A 314 -28.29 -0.24 -7.53
N TRP A 315 -28.75 0.60 -6.60
CA TRP A 315 -30.16 0.75 -6.27
C TRP A 315 -30.99 1.32 -7.42
N PHE A 316 -30.46 2.30 -8.17
CA PHE A 316 -31.11 2.77 -9.39
C PHE A 316 -31.25 1.65 -10.42
N GLY A 317 -30.20 0.86 -10.63
CA GLY A 317 -30.22 -0.32 -11.51
C GLY A 317 -31.25 -1.36 -11.06
N TYR A 318 -31.32 -1.65 -9.77
CA TYR A 318 -32.28 -2.60 -9.20
C TYR A 318 -33.73 -2.15 -9.39
N ILE A 319 -34.03 -0.88 -9.10
CA ILE A 319 -35.37 -0.30 -9.30
C ILE A 319 -35.75 -0.36 -10.78
N GLY A 320 -34.82 -0.06 -11.70
CA GLY A 320 -35.05 -0.17 -13.14
C GLY A 320 -35.31 -1.61 -13.59
N PHE A 321 -34.61 -2.59 -13.02
CA PHE A 321 -34.77 -4.01 -13.35
C PHE A 321 -36.08 -4.59 -12.82
N ARG A 322 -36.50 -4.24 -11.60
CA ARG A 322 -37.72 -4.77 -10.95
C ARG A 322 -38.99 -3.95 -11.23
N GLY A 323 -38.87 -2.64 -11.38
CA GLY A 323 -39.98 -1.72 -11.64
C GLY A 323 -40.26 -1.46 -13.12
N GLY A 324 -39.46 -2.03 -14.01
CA GLY A 324 -39.50 -1.76 -15.45
C GLY A 324 -38.69 -0.51 -15.84
N MET A 325 -38.24 -0.49 -17.10
CA MET A 325 -37.31 0.52 -17.63
C MET A 325 -37.79 1.97 -17.41
N ILE A 326 -39.12 2.21 -17.47
CA ILE A 326 -39.74 3.53 -17.29
C ILE A 326 -39.55 4.06 -15.86
N VAL A 327 -39.79 3.22 -14.84
CA VAL A 327 -39.62 3.61 -13.43
C VAL A 327 -38.15 3.88 -13.13
N GLY A 328 -37.24 3.05 -13.64
CA GLY A 328 -35.79 3.26 -13.55
C GLY A 328 -35.35 4.59 -14.16
N CYS A 329 -35.85 4.93 -15.35
CA CYS A 329 -35.56 6.20 -16.01
C CYS A 329 -36.08 7.41 -15.23
N ILE A 330 -37.31 7.38 -14.71
CA ILE A 330 -37.89 8.48 -13.93
C ILE A 330 -37.09 8.72 -12.64
N VAL A 331 -36.77 7.65 -11.91
CA VAL A 331 -36.06 7.73 -10.63
C VAL A 331 -34.60 8.18 -10.85
N SER A 332 -33.95 7.71 -11.92
CA SER A 332 -32.60 8.15 -12.30
C SER A 332 -32.57 9.62 -12.75
N ALA A 333 -33.56 10.06 -13.55
CA ALA A 333 -33.69 11.44 -13.98
C ALA A 333 -33.93 12.39 -12.79
N ALA A 334 -34.81 12.02 -11.86
CA ALA A 334 -35.05 12.77 -10.63
C ALA A 334 -33.78 12.85 -9.75
N GLY A 335 -33.04 11.74 -9.63
CA GLY A 335 -31.77 11.69 -8.90
C GLY A 335 -30.68 12.58 -9.51
N LEU A 336 -30.48 12.50 -10.83
CA LEU A 336 -29.53 13.32 -11.56
C LEU A 336 -29.90 14.81 -11.52
N PHE A 337 -31.19 15.14 -11.64
CA PHE A 337 -31.67 16.51 -11.52
C PHE A 337 -31.46 17.07 -10.10
N GLY A 338 -31.72 16.26 -9.07
CA GLY A 338 -31.45 16.61 -7.68
C GLY A 338 -29.96 16.84 -7.41
N ALA A 339 -29.10 15.96 -7.92
CA ALA A 339 -27.65 16.10 -7.83
C ALA A 339 -27.16 17.36 -8.57
N ALA A 340 -27.65 17.63 -9.79
CA ALA A 340 -27.34 18.84 -10.54
C ALA A 340 -27.74 20.11 -9.78
N ARG A 341 -28.96 20.13 -9.20
CA ARG A 341 -29.41 21.25 -8.35
C ARG A 341 -28.59 21.44 -7.09
N LEU A 342 -28.12 20.37 -6.47
CA LEU A 342 -27.21 20.41 -5.32
C LEU A 342 -25.85 20.98 -5.72
N ILE A 343 -25.31 20.57 -6.86
CA ILE A 343 -24.04 21.08 -7.42
C ILE A 343 -24.17 22.56 -7.79
N GLU A 344 -25.28 22.98 -8.39
CA GLU A 344 -25.53 24.40 -8.70
C GLU A 344 -25.66 25.26 -7.45
N LYS A 345 -26.36 24.77 -6.42
CA LYS A 345 -26.61 25.52 -5.18
C LYS A 345 -25.41 25.57 -4.24
N HIS A 346 -24.53 24.56 -4.30
CA HIS A 346 -23.33 24.45 -3.48
C HIS A 346 -22.06 24.40 -4.34
N SER A 347 -22.05 25.12 -5.47
CA SER A 347 -20.91 25.18 -6.39
C SER A 347 -19.63 25.64 -5.70
N ASP A 348 -19.75 26.54 -4.72
CA ASP A 348 -18.68 27.00 -3.84
C ASP A 348 -18.07 25.90 -2.95
N PHE A 349 -18.79 24.80 -2.67
CA PHE A 349 -18.31 23.66 -1.88
C PHE A 349 -17.56 22.61 -2.70
N ILE A 350 -17.78 22.56 -4.03
CA ILE A 350 -17.20 21.55 -4.93
C ILE A 350 -15.98 22.12 -5.68
N LEU A 351 -16.03 23.41 -6.03
CA LEU A 351 -14.91 24.16 -6.58
C LEU A 351 -14.04 24.73 -5.45
N ALA A 352 -13.41 23.85 -4.66
CA ALA A 352 -12.38 24.29 -3.74
C ALA A 352 -11.18 24.83 -4.54
N LYS A 353 -10.92 26.13 -4.41
CA LYS A 353 -9.62 26.75 -4.73
C LYS A 353 -8.52 26.20 -3.83
#